data_AF-A0A1I7YZR8-F1
#
_entry.id   AF-A0A1I7YZR8-F1
#
_cell.length_a   1.000
_cell.length_b   1.000
_cell.length_c   1.000
_cell.angle_alpha   90.00
_cell.angle_beta   90.00
_cell.angle_gamma   90.00
#
_symmetry.space_group_name_H-M   'P 1'
#
loop_
_entity.id
_entity.type
_entity.pdbx_description
1 polymer ?
#
loop_
_entity_poly.entity_id
_entity_poly.type
_entity_poly.pdbx_seq_one_letter_code
_entity_poly.pdbx_strand_id
1 'polypeptide(L)'
;MPQVRSYNSHAAIAECPDDDDERYQCCCGIFHIVTGAKIVSVLLVVMAIAVVCFNHIIYAESSSQTNFSVVLYIIDVVILGYVGILSFGVFSRRRSLLLPFIVCQTITTAIFSLVLVSYAVLGSVTDFIRQQHNNERLRAFYETQGWNPNDEKIQTIISCSILFVLLVICVCLVYTWTVFYFTYSYLKAREPCHHTCAIWAFCRKYTSWFPRLKSYLTLRDVAMLIIGRLLAGLISCVMQLALEVMQLALEATK
;
A
#
# COMPACT_ATOMS: atom_id res chain seq x y z
N MET A 1 -25.92 -48.31 14.25
CA MET A 1 -25.22 -47.85 15.47
C MET A 1 -24.92 -46.37 15.31
N PRO A 2 -25.54 -45.47 16.09
CA PRO A 2 -25.26 -44.05 16.01
C PRO A 2 -23.96 -43.73 16.77
N GLN A 3 -23.04 -43.03 16.11
CA GLN A 3 -21.83 -42.50 16.75
C GLN A 3 -22.21 -41.42 17.75
N VAL A 4 -21.87 -41.67 19.02
CA VAL A 4 -21.95 -40.70 20.11
C VAL A 4 -20.92 -39.61 19.84
N ARG A 5 -21.39 -38.44 19.41
CA ARG A 5 -20.58 -37.22 19.29
C ARG A 5 -20.32 -36.71 20.71
N SER A 6 -19.19 -37.12 21.28
CA SER A 6 -18.67 -36.61 22.55
C SER A 6 -18.36 -35.11 22.37
N TYR A 7 -19.26 -34.27 22.87
CA TYR A 7 -18.98 -32.86 23.15
C TYR A 7 -18.12 -32.81 24.40
N ASN A 8 -16.82 -33.01 24.22
CA ASN A 8 -15.85 -32.71 25.26
C ASN A 8 -15.70 -31.18 25.35
N SER A 9 -16.44 -30.63 26.30
CA SER A 9 -16.23 -29.36 26.98
C SER A 9 -14.89 -29.37 27.74
N HIS A 10 -13.78 -29.41 27.00
CA HIS A 10 -12.51 -28.89 27.51
C HIS A 10 -12.46 -27.41 27.15
N ALA A 11 -12.18 -26.60 28.17
CA ALA A 11 -11.98 -25.17 28.14
C ALA A 11 -11.46 -24.65 26.80
N ALA A 12 -11.98 -23.50 26.37
CA ALA A 12 -11.44 -22.69 25.28
C ALA A 12 -9.96 -22.38 25.55
N ILE A 13 -9.09 -23.34 25.25
CA ILE A 13 -7.72 -23.09 24.90
C ILE A 13 -7.88 -22.18 23.69
N ALA A 14 -7.51 -20.91 23.84
CA ALA A 14 -7.41 -20.01 22.71
C ALA A 14 -6.52 -20.73 21.70
N GLU A 15 -7.13 -21.37 20.70
CA GLU A 15 -6.43 -22.09 19.66
C GLU A 15 -5.49 -21.07 19.04
N CYS A 16 -4.20 -21.37 19.16
CA CYS A 16 -3.20 -20.51 18.57
C CYS A 16 -3.48 -20.46 17.08
N PRO A 17 -3.46 -19.28 16.45
CA PRO A 17 -3.66 -19.19 15.02
C PRO A 17 -2.63 -20.09 14.34
N ASP A 18 -3.10 -21.12 13.64
CA ASP A 18 -2.23 -21.96 12.84
C ASP A 18 -1.69 -21.11 11.68
N ASP A 19 -0.41 -21.28 11.36
CA ASP A 19 0.24 -20.48 10.30
C ASP A 19 -0.37 -20.75 8.91
N ASP A 20 -1.17 -21.81 8.78
CA ASP A 20 -1.87 -22.21 7.55
C ASP A 20 -3.35 -21.75 7.51
N ASP A 21 -3.83 -21.02 8.53
CA ASP A 21 -5.21 -20.52 8.57
C ASP A 21 -5.51 -19.62 7.34
N GLU A 22 -6.53 -19.99 6.56
CA GLU A 22 -6.97 -19.25 5.37
C GLU A 22 -7.30 -17.78 5.65
N ARG A 23 -7.72 -17.49 6.89
CA ARG A 23 -8.04 -16.14 7.40
C ARG A 23 -6.84 -15.18 7.39
N TYR A 24 -5.62 -15.70 7.40
CA TYR A 24 -4.38 -14.92 7.42
C TYR A 24 -3.61 -15.04 6.11
N GLN A 25 -4.29 -15.37 5.02
CA GLN A 25 -3.70 -15.36 3.69
C GLN A 25 -4.06 -14.07 2.94
N CYS A 26 -3.13 -13.57 2.13
CA CYS A 26 -3.27 -12.43 1.23
C CYS A 26 -2.94 -12.84 -0.21
N CYS A 27 -3.27 -11.96 -1.17
CA CYS A 27 -3.07 -12.20 -2.61
C CYS A 27 -3.75 -13.52 -3.07
N CYS A 28 -5.07 -13.63 -2.88
CA CYS A 28 -5.86 -14.79 -3.29
C CYS A 28 -5.43 -16.13 -2.66
N GLY A 29 -4.96 -16.11 -1.40
CA GLY A 29 -4.54 -17.32 -0.70
C GLY A 29 -3.08 -17.71 -0.92
N ILE A 30 -2.34 -16.98 -1.76
CA ILE A 30 -0.98 -17.40 -2.17
C ILE A 30 0.06 -17.15 -1.08
N PHE A 31 -0.05 -16.05 -0.33
CA PHE A 31 0.95 -15.64 0.64
C PHE A 31 0.35 -15.51 2.04
N HIS A 32 1.07 -15.94 3.07
CA HIS A 32 0.73 -15.60 4.44
C HIS A 32 0.85 -14.08 4.65
N ILE A 33 -0.05 -13.49 5.44
CA ILE A 33 -0.22 -12.04 5.61
C ILE A 33 1.07 -11.34 6.10
N VAL A 34 1.84 -12.01 6.96
CA VAL A 34 3.14 -11.50 7.45
C VAL A 34 4.17 -11.40 6.33
N THR A 35 4.15 -12.35 5.38
CA THR A 35 5.02 -12.31 4.20
C THR A 35 4.58 -11.18 3.26
N GLY A 36 3.27 -11.04 3.02
CA GLY A 36 2.71 -9.92 2.28
C GLY A 36 3.10 -8.57 2.87
N ALA A 37 2.96 -8.39 4.19
CA ALA A 37 3.34 -7.16 4.88
C ALA A 37 4.83 -6.83 4.76
N LYS A 38 5.72 -7.83 4.76
CA LYS A 38 7.16 -7.62 4.51
C LYS A 38 7.42 -7.13 3.10
N ILE A 39 6.78 -7.74 2.10
CA ILE A 39 6.91 -7.33 0.70
C ILE A 39 6.43 -5.89 0.52
N VAL A 40 5.23 -5.58 1.03
CA VAL A 40 4.66 -4.23 0.98
C VAL A 40 5.54 -3.22 1.71
N SER A 41 6.10 -3.57 2.88
CA SER A 41 7.03 -2.72 3.62
C SER A 41 8.30 -2.41 2.81
N VAL A 42 8.90 -3.41 2.17
CA VAL A 42 10.08 -3.19 1.31
C VAL A 42 9.73 -2.29 0.13
N LEU A 43 8.58 -2.50 -0.51
CA LEU A 43 8.10 -1.63 -1.59
C LEU A 43 7.91 -0.19 -1.12
N LEU A 44 7.33 0.03 0.06
CA LEU A 44 7.18 1.36 0.65
C LEU A 44 8.53 2.02 0.91
N VAL A 45 9.54 1.29 1.39
CA VAL A 45 10.90 1.81 1.58
C VAL A 45 11.50 2.25 0.25
N VAL A 46 11.41 1.40 -0.78
CA VAL A 46 11.94 1.72 -2.12
C VAL A 46 11.25 2.95 -2.70
N MET A 47 9.93 3.04 -2.58
CA MET A 47 9.16 4.20 -3.03
C MET A 47 9.53 5.47 -2.25
N ALA A 48 9.71 5.37 -0.94
CA ALA A 48 10.13 6.51 -0.11
C ALA A 48 11.52 7.01 -0.53
N ILE A 49 12.48 6.10 -0.75
CA ILE A 49 13.82 6.46 -1.25
C ILE A 49 13.72 7.14 -2.62
N ALA A 50 12.91 6.59 -3.54
CA ALA A 50 12.72 7.19 -4.86
C ALA A 50 12.14 8.61 -4.80
N VAL A 51 11.16 8.84 -3.93
CA VAL A 51 10.56 10.18 -3.70
C VAL A 51 11.60 11.14 -3.14
N VAL A 52 12.38 10.73 -2.14
CA VAL A 52 13.45 11.58 -1.57
C VAL A 52 14.52 11.90 -2.62
N CYS A 53 14.93 10.92 -3.43
CA CYS A 53 15.87 11.16 -4.53
C CYS A 53 15.30 12.14 -5.58
N PHE A 54 14.03 11.99 -5.94
CA PHE A 54 13.36 12.88 -6.90
C PHE A 54 13.25 14.31 -6.36
N ASN A 55 12.83 14.47 -5.11
CA ASN A 55 12.79 15.76 -4.42
C ASN A 55 14.17 16.42 -4.39
N HIS A 56 15.21 15.64 -4.07
CA HIS A 56 16.59 16.14 -4.05
C HIS A 56 17.06 16.62 -5.44
N ILE A 57 16.71 15.93 -6.52
CA ILE A 57 17.05 16.36 -7.88
C ILE A 57 16.39 17.71 -8.18
N ILE A 58 15.11 17.88 -7.84
CA ILE A 58 14.39 19.14 -8.02
C ILE A 58 15.05 20.27 -7.24
N TYR A 59 15.47 20.03 -5.99
CA TYR A 59 16.13 21.05 -5.17
C TYR A 59 17.51 21.44 -5.68
N ALA A 60 18.25 20.49 -6.26
CA ALA A 60 19.56 20.77 -6.85
C ALA A 60 19.45 21.73 -8.04
N GLU A 61 18.32 21.72 -8.76
CA GLU A 61 18.07 22.57 -9.93
C GLU A 61 17.39 23.90 -9.57
N SER A 62 16.60 23.95 -8.49
CA SER A 62 15.93 25.18 -8.04
C SER A 62 16.92 26.10 -7.29
N SER A 63 17.18 27.30 -7.83
CA SER A 63 18.04 28.31 -7.18
C SER A 63 17.61 28.64 -5.74
N SER A 64 18.59 28.94 -4.89
CA SER A 64 18.58 29.06 -3.42
C SER A 64 17.54 29.98 -2.76
N GLN A 65 16.24 29.74 -2.90
CA GLN A 65 15.25 30.24 -1.93
C GLN A 65 15.24 29.31 -0.71
N THR A 66 16.18 29.60 0.20
CA THR A 66 16.69 28.71 1.26
C THR A 66 15.68 28.23 2.30
N ASN A 67 14.50 28.86 2.44
CA ASN A 67 13.55 28.50 3.49
C ASN A 67 12.59 27.36 3.09
N PHE A 68 12.17 27.29 1.82
CA PHE A 68 11.21 26.28 1.37
C PHE A 68 11.87 24.90 1.19
N SER A 69 13.13 24.88 0.73
CA SER A 69 13.90 23.64 0.55
C SER A 69 14.19 22.93 1.88
N VAL A 70 14.47 23.67 2.97
CA VAL A 70 14.73 23.08 4.29
C VAL A 70 13.49 22.40 4.86
N VAL A 71 12.31 23.01 4.73
CA VAL A 71 11.05 22.43 5.22
C VAL A 71 10.74 21.10 4.51
N LEU A 72 10.93 21.04 3.20
CA LEU A 72 10.70 19.81 2.44
C LEU A 72 11.72 18.73 2.77
N TYR A 73 12.99 19.08 3.00
CA TYR A 73 14.00 18.13 3.46
C TYR A 73 13.65 17.51 4.83
N ILE A 74 13.13 18.33 5.76
CA ILE A 74 12.64 17.82 7.05
C ILE A 74 11.49 16.83 6.85
N ILE A 75 10.56 17.14 5.93
CA ILE A 75 9.46 16.23 5.58
C ILE A 75 9.99 14.91 5.02
N ASP A 76 10.97 14.94 4.13
CA ASP A 76 11.59 13.74 3.54
C ASP A 76 12.24 12.83 4.61
N VAL A 77 12.97 13.43 5.56
CA VAL A 77 13.56 12.69 6.70
C VAL A 77 12.48 12.06 7.58
N VAL A 78 11.39 12.80 7.84
CA VAL A 78 10.25 12.28 8.62
C VAL A 78 9.58 11.11 7.90
N ILE A 79 9.39 11.19 6.58
CA ILE A 79 8.82 10.11 5.76
C ILE A 79 9.72 8.86 5.81
N LEU A 80 11.03 9.02 5.62
CA LEU A 80 11.98 7.91 5.71
C LEU A 80 11.99 7.28 7.11
N GLY A 81 11.95 8.10 8.15
CA GLY A 81 11.85 7.62 9.53
C GLY A 81 10.57 6.83 9.79
N TYR A 82 9.43 7.35 9.34
CA TYR A 82 8.12 6.70 9.47
C TYR A 82 8.08 5.33 8.76
N VAL A 83 8.54 5.27 7.51
CA VAL A 83 8.59 4.02 6.73
C VAL A 83 9.64 3.06 7.28
N GLY A 84 10.75 3.58 7.82
CA GLY A 84 11.78 2.79 8.50
C GLY A 84 11.26 2.13 9.77
N ILE A 85 10.54 2.87 10.62
CA ILE A 85 9.90 2.35 11.85
C ILE A 85 8.87 1.27 11.51
N LEU A 86 8.03 1.51 10.49
CA LEU A 86 7.09 0.51 9.99
C LEU A 86 7.82 -0.77 9.61
N SER A 87 8.84 -0.64 8.77
CA SER A 87 9.59 -1.79 8.27
C SER A 87 10.24 -2.56 9.40
N PHE A 88 10.90 -1.85 10.32
CA PHE A 88 11.46 -2.45 11.52
C PHE A 88 10.40 -3.16 12.37
N GLY A 89 9.20 -2.58 12.52
CA GLY A 89 8.07 -3.19 13.24
C GLY A 89 7.59 -4.50 12.60
N VAL A 90 7.48 -4.52 11.27
CA VAL A 90 7.05 -5.69 10.48
C VAL A 90 8.09 -6.81 10.55
N PHE A 91 9.37 -6.50 10.37
CA PHE A 91 10.44 -7.49 10.46
C PHE A 91 10.66 -8.02 11.87
N SER A 92 10.54 -7.15 12.89
CA SER A 92 10.65 -7.54 14.30
C SER A 92 9.39 -8.21 14.86
N ARG A 93 8.31 -8.30 14.07
CA ARG A 93 6.98 -8.78 14.50
C ARG A 93 6.47 -8.11 15.78
N ARG A 94 6.79 -6.83 16.00
CA ARG A 94 6.41 -6.07 17.20
C ARG A 94 5.14 -5.25 16.95
N ARG A 95 4.02 -5.70 17.51
CA ARG A 95 2.70 -5.08 17.34
C ARG A 95 2.65 -3.60 17.74
N SER A 96 3.36 -3.21 18.79
CA SER A 96 3.37 -1.83 19.30
C SER A 96 3.87 -0.81 18.26
N LEU A 97 4.76 -1.23 17.36
CA LEU A 97 5.32 -0.37 16.30
C LEU A 97 4.40 -0.26 15.07
N LEU A 98 3.46 -1.19 14.88
CA LEU A 98 2.50 -1.15 13.76
C LEU A 98 1.31 -0.23 14.06
N LEU A 99 0.96 -0.05 15.33
CA LEU A 99 -0.21 0.74 15.74
C LEU A 99 -0.18 2.20 15.26
N PRO A 100 0.91 2.99 15.46
CA PRO A 100 0.94 4.37 15.00
C PRO A 100 0.78 4.45 13.47
N PHE A 101 1.38 3.51 12.74
CA PHE A 101 1.23 3.44 11.29
C PHE A 101 -0.22 3.21 10.87
N ILE A 102 -0.90 2.23 11.48
CA ILE A 102 -2.31 1.92 11.14
C ILE A 102 -3.22 3.12 11.42
N VAL A 103 -3.02 3.82 12.54
CA VAL A 103 -3.82 5.02 12.88
C VAL A 103 -3.59 6.12 11.85
N CYS A 104 -2.33 6.47 11.56
CA CYS A 104 -2.00 7.47 10.54
C CYS A 104 -2.55 7.07 9.16
N GLN A 105 -2.36 5.82 8.75
CA GLN A 105 -2.86 5.30 7.47
C GLN A 105 -4.39 5.36 7.39
N THR A 106 -5.10 5.11 8.49
CA THR A 106 -6.58 5.24 8.54
C THR A 106 -7.01 6.67 8.27
N ILE A 107 -6.35 7.63 8.93
CA ILE A 107 -6.63 9.06 8.76
C ILE A 107 -6.33 9.49 7.33
N THR A 108 -5.15 9.12 6.80
CA THR A 108 -4.77 9.44 5.42
C THR A 108 -5.76 8.86 4.42
N THR A 109 -6.14 7.59 4.57
CA THR A 109 -7.11 6.93 3.66
C THR A 109 -8.47 7.62 3.70
N ALA A 110 -8.94 8.04 4.88
CA ALA A 110 -10.19 8.77 5.04
C ALA A 110 -10.14 10.14 4.34
N ILE A 111 -9.05 10.89 4.52
CA ILE A 111 -8.86 12.20 3.86
C ILE A 111 -8.83 12.05 2.33
N PHE A 112 -8.06 11.10 1.81
CA PHE A 112 -7.98 10.86 0.36
C PHE A 112 -9.31 10.40 -0.22
N SER A 113 -10.05 9.56 0.49
CA SER A 113 -11.40 9.13 0.08
C SER A 113 -12.37 10.32 0.05
N LEU A 114 -12.30 11.22 1.03
CA LEU A 114 -13.10 12.44 1.06
C LEU A 114 -12.76 13.37 -0.11
N VAL A 115 -11.48 13.53 -0.43
CA VAL A 115 -11.03 14.32 -1.60
C VAL A 115 -11.53 13.70 -2.90
N LEU A 116 -11.42 12.37 -3.05
CA LEU A 116 -11.91 11.66 -4.23
C LEU A 116 -13.41 11.88 -4.44
N VAL A 117 -14.21 11.67 -3.39
CA VAL A 117 -15.67 11.88 -3.45
C VAL A 117 -16.00 13.35 -3.73
N SER A 118 -15.33 14.28 -3.07
CA SER A 118 -15.53 15.72 -3.30
C SER A 118 -15.21 16.10 -4.74
N TYR A 119 -14.11 15.60 -5.29
CA TYR A 119 -13.73 15.85 -6.68
C TYR A 119 -14.73 15.24 -7.66
N ALA A 120 -15.20 14.01 -7.41
CA ALA A 120 -16.21 13.36 -8.24
C ALA A 120 -17.56 14.09 -8.21
N VAL A 121 -18.00 14.55 -7.04
CA VAL A 121 -19.26 15.31 -6.88
C VAL A 121 -19.15 16.68 -7.53
N LEU A 122 -18.09 17.44 -7.24
CA LEU A 122 -17.87 18.74 -7.86
C LEU A 122 -17.74 18.63 -9.38
N GLY A 123 -17.03 17.61 -9.87
CA GLY A 123 -16.86 17.38 -11.30
C GLY A 123 -18.14 16.93 -12.03
N SER A 124 -19.08 16.30 -11.33
CA SER A 124 -20.34 15.82 -11.94
C SER A 124 -21.49 16.82 -11.83
N VAL A 125 -21.55 17.61 -10.75
CA VAL A 125 -22.67 18.50 -10.44
C VAL A 125 -22.41 19.94 -10.87
N THR A 126 -21.15 20.36 -10.95
CA THR A 126 -20.79 21.77 -11.17
C THR A 126 -19.81 21.96 -12.31
N ASP A 127 -19.79 23.17 -12.90
CA ASP A 127 -18.78 23.59 -13.89
C ASP A 127 -17.38 23.82 -13.27
N PHE A 128 -17.11 23.25 -12.10
CA PHE A 128 -15.83 23.38 -11.40
C PHE A 128 -14.66 22.93 -12.26
N ILE A 129 -14.83 21.86 -13.05
CA ILE A 129 -13.83 21.39 -14.01
C ILE A 129 -13.51 22.50 -15.03
N ARG A 130 -14.55 23.10 -15.63
CA ARG A 130 -14.40 24.15 -16.64
C ARG A 130 -13.76 25.41 -16.04
N GLN A 131 -14.10 25.76 -14.80
CA GLN A 131 -13.47 26.87 -14.09
C GLN A 131 -12.00 26.63 -13.77
N GLN A 132 -11.60 25.41 -13.37
CA GLN A 132 -10.20 25.05 -13.14
C GLN A 132 -9.37 25.14 -14.43
N HIS A 133 -9.94 24.71 -15.57
CA HIS A 133 -9.28 24.80 -16.88
C HIS A 133 -9.15 26.25 -17.38
N ASN A 134 -9.86 27.20 -16.77
CA ASN A 134 -9.70 28.62 -17.07
C ASN A 134 -8.54 29.29 -16.31
N ASN A 135 -7.79 28.54 -15.50
CA ASN A 135 -6.62 29.06 -14.79
C ASN A 135 -5.49 29.38 -15.78
N GLU A 136 -4.94 30.60 -15.72
CA GLU A 136 -3.88 31.08 -16.62
C GLU A 136 -2.66 30.14 -16.68
N ARG A 137 -2.24 29.58 -15.54
CA ARG A 137 -1.09 28.67 -15.49
C ARG A 137 -1.36 27.36 -16.24
N LEU A 138 -2.58 26.84 -16.11
CA LEU A 138 -2.95 25.58 -16.75
C LEU A 138 -3.20 25.78 -18.25
N ARG A 139 -3.77 26.92 -18.65
CA ARG A 139 -3.90 27.32 -20.05
C ARG A 139 -2.53 27.50 -20.72
N ALA A 140 -1.59 28.16 -20.07
CA ALA A 140 -0.22 28.28 -20.56
C ALA A 140 0.43 26.89 -20.74
N PHE A 141 0.17 25.95 -19.83
CA PHE A 141 0.63 24.57 -20.00
C PHE A 141 0.02 23.90 -21.25
N TYR A 142 -1.28 24.06 -21.50
CA TYR A 142 -1.91 23.54 -22.73
C TYR A 142 -1.31 24.14 -23.99
N GLU A 143 -1.09 25.45 -24.01
CA GLU A 143 -0.48 26.14 -25.14
C GLU A 143 0.95 25.66 -25.40
N THR A 144 1.76 25.42 -24.35
CA THR A 144 3.11 24.84 -24.51
C THR A 144 3.12 23.43 -25.09
N GLN A 145 2.05 22.66 -24.87
CA GLN A 145 1.88 21.31 -25.47
C GLN A 145 1.17 21.36 -26.83
N GLY A 146 0.80 22.54 -27.33
CA GLY A 146 0.06 22.72 -28.58
C GLY A 146 -1.41 22.26 -28.51
N TRP A 147 -1.98 22.13 -27.32
CA TRP A 147 -3.37 21.74 -27.11
C TRP A 147 -4.28 22.96 -27.06
N ASN A 148 -5.47 22.84 -27.66
CA ASN A 148 -6.46 23.92 -27.61
C ASN A 148 -7.12 23.92 -26.21
N PRO A 149 -6.89 24.95 -25.37
CA PRO A 149 -7.43 25.01 -24.01
C PRO A 149 -8.97 25.11 -23.98
N ASN A 150 -9.60 25.50 -25.08
CA ASN A 150 -11.05 25.63 -25.19
C ASN A 150 -11.74 24.36 -25.72
N ASP A 151 -10.97 23.31 -26.03
CA ASP A 151 -11.55 22.03 -26.46
C ASP A 151 -12.09 21.25 -25.25
N GLU A 152 -13.42 21.11 -25.21
CA GLU A 152 -14.14 20.40 -24.17
C GLU A 152 -13.65 18.95 -24.01
N LYS A 153 -13.29 18.27 -25.11
CA LYS A 153 -12.84 16.88 -25.07
C LYS A 153 -11.53 16.74 -24.30
N ILE A 154 -10.58 17.65 -24.54
CA ILE A 154 -9.28 17.66 -23.85
C ILE A 154 -9.49 17.90 -22.35
N GLN A 155 -10.36 18.85 -21.98
CA GLN A 155 -10.65 19.13 -20.57
C GLN A 155 -11.24 17.91 -19.85
N THR A 156 -12.19 17.21 -20.50
CA THR A 156 -12.79 15.98 -19.94
C THR A 156 -11.75 14.88 -19.77
N ILE A 157 -10.90 14.63 -20.76
CA ILE A 157 -9.86 13.59 -20.70
C ILE A 157 -8.91 13.85 -19.52
N ILE A 158 -8.46 15.10 -19.35
CA ILE A 158 -7.54 15.46 -18.27
C ILE A 158 -8.23 15.29 -16.92
N SER A 159 -9.45 15.76 -16.74
CA SER A 159 -10.20 15.55 -15.50
C SER A 159 -10.47 14.07 -15.19
N CYS A 160 -10.82 13.26 -16.19
CA CYS A 160 -10.99 11.82 -16.03
C CYS A 160 -9.68 11.14 -15.64
N SER A 161 -8.55 11.55 -16.23
CA SER A 161 -7.23 11.00 -15.87
C SER A 161 -6.83 11.32 -14.43
N ILE A 162 -7.08 12.55 -13.96
CA ILE A 162 -6.83 12.94 -12.56
C ILE A 162 -7.71 12.11 -11.62
N LEU A 163 -9.00 11.95 -11.93
CA LEU A 163 -9.92 11.13 -11.14
C LEU A 163 -9.45 9.67 -11.08
N PHE A 164 -9.01 9.12 -12.22
CA PHE A 164 -8.49 7.76 -12.29
C PHE A 164 -7.24 7.58 -11.43
N VAL A 165 -6.28 8.51 -11.50
CA VAL A 165 -5.08 8.49 -10.66
C VAL A 165 -5.45 8.56 -9.17
N LEU A 166 -6.38 9.44 -8.78
CA LEU A 166 -6.86 9.53 -7.40
C LEU A 166 -7.53 8.22 -6.93
N LEU A 167 -8.31 7.58 -7.80
CA LEU A 167 -8.94 6.30 -7.53
C LEU A 167 -7.89 5.20 -7.29
N VAL A 168 -6.89 5.09 -8.16
CA VAL A 168 -5.79 4.12 -8.03
C VAL A 168 -5.04 4.33 -6.72
N ILE A 169 -4.74 5.59 -6.37
CA ILE A 169 -4.11 5.93 -5.09
C ILE A 169 -4.99 5.47 -3.91
N CYS A 170 -6.29 5.75 -3.93
CA CYS A 170 -7.20 5.32 -2.87
C CYS A 170 -7.25 3.80 -2.72
N VAL A 171 -7.31 3.05 -3.83
CA VAL A 171 -7.29 1.58 -3.81
C VAL A 171 -5.99 1.07 -3.20
N CYS A 172 -4.84 1.65 -3.57
CA CYS A 172 -3.55 1.31 -2.98
C CYS A 172 -3.49 1.62 -1.47
N LEU A 173 -4.04 2.75 -1.03
CA LEU A 173 -4.10 3.14 0.39
C LEU A 173 -4.97 2.18 1.21
N VAL A 174 -6.15 1.81 0.69
CA VAL A 174 -7.04 0.83 1.32
C VAL A 174 -6.37 -0.53 1.38
N TYR A 175 -5.78 -1.00 0.27
CA TYR A 175 -5.10 -2.29 0.22
C TYR A 175 -3.95 -2.38 1.24
N THR A 176 -3.08 -1.37 1.28
CA THR A 176 -1.98 -1.32 2.24
C THR A 176 -2.50 -1.28 3.68
N TRP A 177 -3.52 -0.47 3.97
CA TRP A 177 -4.18 -0.45 5.27
C TRP A 177 -4.69 -1.84 5.67
N THR A 178 -5.38 -2.53 4.77
CA THR A 178 -5.92 -3.88 4.99
C THR A 178 -4.82 -4.88 5.33
N VAL A 179 -3.72 -4.90 4.56
CA VAL A 179 -2.58 -5.81 4.80
C VAL A 179 -1.98 -5.60 6.20
N PHE A 180 -1.75 -4.35 6.60
CA PHE A 180 -1.17 -4.05 7.90
C PHE A 180 -2.15 -4.26 9.06
N TYR A 181 -3.44 -3.98 8.86
CA TYR A 181 -4.48 -4.27 9.84
C TYR A 181 -4.59 -5.77 10.12
N PHE A 182 -4.65 -6.61 9.08
CA PHE A 182 -4.69 -8.06 9.26
C PHE A 182 -3.40 -8.61 9.88
N THR A 183 -2.24 -8.05 9.52
CA THR A 183 -0.96 -8.38 10.18
C THR A 183 -1.00 -8.07 11.66
N TYR A 184 -1.51 -6.89 12.03
CA TYR A 184 -1.68 -6.50 13.43
C TYR A 184 -2.65 -7.43 14.17
N SER A 185 -3.78 -7.80 13.55
CA SER A 185 -4.76 -8.71 14.12
C SER A 185 -4.16 -10.10 14.37
N TYR A 186 -3.40 -10.64 13.40
CA TYR A 186 -2.65 -11.88 13.55
C TYR A 186 -1.65 -11.82 14.71
N LEU A 187 -0.85 -10.75 14.78
CA LEU A 187 0.12 -10.59 15.87
C LEU A 187 -0.57 -10.48 17.24
N LYS A 188 -1.70 -9.76 17.32
CA LYS A 188 -2.52 -9.67 18.54
C LYS A 188 -3.05 -11.05 18.97
N ALA A 189 -3.54 -11.85 18.03
CA ALA A 189 -4.05 -13.19 18.33
C ALA A 189 -2.95 -14.15 18.80
N ARG A 190 -1.70 -13.93 18.39
CA ARG A 190 -0.54 -14.76 18.74
C ARG A 190 0.11 -14.41 20.10
N GLU A 191 -0.06 -13.20 20.60
CA GLU A 191 0.45 -12.75 21.91
C GLU A 191 0.07 -13.67 23.10
N PRO A 192 -1.21 -14.05 23.32
CA PRO A 192 -1.58 -14.93 24.43
C PRO A 192 -0.95 -16.32 24.30
N CYS A 193 -0.78 -16.81 23.07
CA CYS A 193 -0.12 -18.07 22.77
C CYS A 193 1.38 -18.06 23.08
N HIS A 194 2.08 -16.94 22.88
CA HIS A 194 3.48 -16.85 23.28
C HIS A 194 3.67 -16.89 24.80
N HIS A 195 2.73 -16.39 25.60
CA HIS A 195 2.80 -16.48 27.06
C HIS A 195 2.54 -17.91 27.57
N THR A 196 1.52 -18.59 27.06
CA THR A 196 1.27 -20.01 27.38
C THR A 196 2.35 -20.93 26.81
N CYS A 197 2.86 -20.64 25.61
CA CYS A 197 3.94 -21.38 24.98
C CYS A 197 5.31 -21.04 25.56
N ALA A 198 5.53 -19.88 26.20
CA ALA A 198 6.74 -19.61 27.00
C ALA A 198 6.74 -20.38 28.32
N ILE A 199 5.57 -20.53 28.96
CA ILE A 199 5.39 -21.41 30.12
C ILE A 199 5.60 -22.89 29.72
N TRP A 200 5.06 -23.28 28.55
CA TRP A 200 5.28 -24.61 27.97
C TRP A 200 6.69 -24.83 27.41
N ALA A 201 7.35 -23.81 26.87
CA ALA A 201 8.72 -23.86 26.37
C ALA A 201 9.72 -23.83 27.53
N PHE A 202 9.39 -23.21 28.67
CA PHE A 202 10.13 -23.37 29.93
C PHE A 202 10.01 -24.82 30.44
N CYS A 203 8.83 -25.45 30.33
CA CYS A 203 8.66 -26.89 30.61
C CYS A 203 9.36 -27.80 29.57
N ARG A 204 9.41 -27.40 28.29
CA ARG A 204 10.02 -28.17 27.19
C ARG A 204 11.53 -27.93 27.06
N LYS A 205 12.08 -26.87 27.66
CA LYS A 205 13.53 -26.58 27.70
C LYS A 205 14.33 -27.55 28.57
N TYR A 206 13.68 -28.47 29.27
CA TYR A 206 14.33 -29.55 30.02
C TYR A 206 14.46 -30.87 29.24
N THR A 207 13.96 -30.99 28.00
CA THR A 207 13.85 -32.31 27.34
C THR A 207 14.40 -32.48 25.94
N SER A 208 15.01 -31.51 25.28
CA SER A 208 15.92 -31.85 24.16
C SER A 208 16.59 -30.64 23.53
N TRP A 209 17.92 -30.72 23.53
CA TRP A 209 18.80 -30.00 22.63
C TRP A 209 18.61 -30.45 21.16
N PHE A 210 18.76 -29.47 20.27
CA PHE A 210 18.91 -29.44 18.79
C PHE A 210 19.57 -30.67 18.10
N PRO A 211 19.53 -30.86 16.74
CA PRO A 211 19.36 -29.82 15.69
C PRO A 211 18.56 -30.19 14.41
N ARG A 212 18.14 -29.18 13.62
CA ARG A 212 18.37 -29.15 12.16
C ARG A 212 18.01 -27.80 11.52
N LEU A 213 19.07 -27.12 11.09
CA LEU A 213 19.07 -26.07 10.08
C LEU A 213 19.18 -26.76 8.71
N LYS A 214 18.29 -26.50 7.75
CA LYS A 214 18.62 -26.45 6.31
C LYS A 214 17.44 -25.95 5.47
N SER A 215 17.82 -25.16 4.44
CA SER A 215 17.07 -24.86 3.21
C SER A 215 16.22 -23.58 3.17
N TYR A 216 16.87 -22.42 3.05
CA TYR A 216 16.28 -21.21 2.46
C TYR A 216 17.31 -20.53 1.55
N LEU A 217 17.50 -21.07 0.34
CA LEU A 217 18.35 -20.44 -0.68
C LEU A 217 17.90 -20.82 -2.10
N THR A 218 16.60 -20.77 -2.37
CA THR A 218 16.02 -20.89 -3.73
C THR A 218 14.79 -20.00 -3.94
N LEU A 219 14.28 -19.36 -2.87
CA LEU A 219 13.06 -18.54 -2.91
C LEU A 219 13.28 -17.14 -3.53
N ARG A 220 14.53 -16.69 -3.63
CA ARG A 220 14.86 -15.33 -4.08
C ARG A 220 14.59 -15.14 -5.57
N ASP A 221 14.85 -16.16 -6.38
CA ASP A 221 14.68 -16.09 -7.84
C ASP A 221 13.22 -16.30 -8.25
N VAL A 222 12.48 -17.14 -7.52
CA VAL A 222 11.04 -17.36 -7.75
C VAL A 222 10.22 -16.14 -7.28
N ALA A 223 10.58 -15.52 -6.16
CA ALA A 223 9.91 -14.30 -5.68
C ALA A 223 10.11 -13.11 -6.63
N MET A 224 11.32 -12.94 -7.19
CA MET A 224 11.58 -11.89 -8.19
C MET A 224 10.79 -12.12 -9.49
N LEU A 225 10.63 -13.37 -9.93
CA LEU A 225 9.87 -13.70 -11.14
C LEU A 225 8.35 -13.49 -10.96
N ILE A 226 7.81 -13.80 -9.78
CA ILE A 226 6.38 -13.63 -9.46
C ILE A 226 6.04 -12.16 -9.21
N ILE A 227 6.91 -11.42 -8.51
CA ILE A 227 6.77 -9.97 -8.31
C ILE A 227 6.85 -9.24 -9.66
N GLY A 228 7.78 -9.65 -10.53
CA GLY A 228 7.86 -9.13 -11.89
C GLY A 228 6.61 -9.40 -12.73
N ARG A 229 5.98 -10.58 -12.61
CA ARG A 229 4.75 -10.91 -13.34
C ARG A 229 3.50 -10.23 -12.76
N LEU A 230 3.43 -10.02 -11.45
CA LEU A 230 2.32 -9.28 -10.83
C LEU A 230 2.42 -7.78 -11.11
N LEU A 231 3.62 -7.20 -11.04
CA LEU A 231 3.85 -5.81 -11.46
C LEU A 231 3.65 -5.65 -12.96
N ALA A 232 4.12 -6.58 -13.80
CA ALA A 232 3.84 -6.55 -15.22
C ALA A 232 2.35 -6.74 -15.53
N GLY A 233 1.61 -7.55 -14.75
CA GLY A 233 0.17 -7.71 -14.90
C GLY A 233 -0.60 -6.45 -14.49
N LEU A 234 -0.23 -5.81 -13.39
CA LEU A 234 -0.79 -4.53 -12.96
C LEU A 234 -0.45 -3.40 -13.93
N ILE A 235 0.81 -3.29 -14.37
CA ILE A 235 1.26 -2.30 -15.35
C ILE A 235 0.61 -2.58 -16.71
N SER A 236 0.50 -3.84 -17.14
CA SER A 236 -0.16 -4.19 -18.40
C SER A 236 -1.66 -3.94 -18.34
N CYS A 237 -2.34 -4.20 -17.22
CA CYS A 237 -3.76 -3.91 -17.07
C CYS A 237 -4.01 -2.39 -17.04
N VAL A 238 -3.17 -1.64 -16.33
CA VAL A 238 -3.23 -0.18 -16.29
C VAL A 238 -2.86 0.43 -17.64
N MET A 239 -1.87 -0.11 -18.36
CA MET A 239 -1.51 0.33 -19.71
C MET A 239 -2.57 -0.05 -20.74
N GLN A 240 -3.17 -1.23 -20.66
CA GLN A 240 -4.25 -1.66 -21.56
C GLN A 240 -5.47 -0.75 -21.38
N LEU A 241 -5.83 -0.45 -20.13
CA LEU A 241 -6.95 0.45 -19.82
C LEU A 241 -6.62 1.90 -20.21
N ALA A 242 -5.39 2.36 -19.98
CA ALA A 242 -4.94 3.67 -20.43
C ALA A 242 -4.89 3.77 -21.97
N LEU A 243 -4.52 2.68 -22.66
CA LEU A 243 -4.50 2.61 -24.12
C LEU A 243 -5.92 2.62 -24.68
N GLU A 244 -6.87 1.91 -24.06
CA GLU A 244 -8.29 1.97 -24.45
C GLU A 244 -8.88 3.36 -24.22
N VAL A 245 -8.56 4.01 -23.09
CA VAL A 245 -8.96 5.39 -22.83
C VAL A 245 -8.32 6.37 -23.83
N MET A 246 -7.06 6.16 -24.21
CA MET A 246 -6.38 6.96 -25.24
C MET A 246 -6.92 6.69 -26.65
N GLN A 247 -7.30 5.44 -26.98
CA GLN A 247 -7.91 5.10 -28.27
C GLN A 247 -9.32 5.70 -28.39
N LEU A 248 -10.12 5.65 -27.32
CA LEU A 248 -11.42 6.32 -27.24
C LEU A 248 -11.27 7.84 -27.38
N ALA A 249 -10.24 8.43 -26.76
CA ALA A 249 -9.91 9.84 -26.93
C ALA A 249 -9.49 10.18 -28.37
N LEU A 250 -8.69 9.32 -29.01
CA LEU A 250 -8.20 9.53 -30.38
C LEU A 250 -9.31 9.39 -31.42
N GLU A 251 -10.24 8.45 -31.24
CA GLU A 251 -11.44 8.31 -32.07
C GLU A 251 -12.38 9.50 -31.88
N ALA A 252 -12.47 10.05 -30.67
CA ALA A 252 -13.24 11.27 -30.43
C ALA A 252 -12.62 12.51 -31.08
N THR A 253 -11.33 12.51 -31.45
CA THR A 253 -10.67 13.65 -32.13
C THR A 253 -10.71 13.60 -33.66
N LYS A 254 -11.20 12.51 -34.26
CA LYS A 254 -11.52 12.44 -35.70
C LYS A 254 -12.94 12.95 -35.96
#